data_AF-A0A367JN10-F1
#
_entry.id   AF-A0A367JN10-F1
#
_cell.length_a   1.000
_cell.length_b   1.000
_cell.length_c   1.000
_cell.angle_alpha   90.00
_cell.angle_beta   90.00
_cell.angle_gamma   90.00
#
_symmetry.space_group_name_H-M   'P 1'
#
loop_
_entity.id
_entity.type
_entity.pdbx_description
1 polymer ?
#
loop_
_entity_poly.entity_id
_entity_poly.type
_entity_poly.pdbx_seq_one_letter_code
_entity_poly.pdbx_strand_id
1 'polypeptide(L)'
;MLQRRLFSSTKAAADYYKITLKRSTIGLSKDVRDATKTLGLFRLHQTSYKPVNSCNAGLILKLKEIVKVELIDHIPTKEELSANKPPRGYTVVGSKF
;
A
#
# COMPACT_ATOMS: atom_id res chain seq x y z
N MET A 1 26.80 -31.40 -23.05
CA MET A 1 26.06 -31.51 -21.77
C MET A 1 25.37 -30.19 -21.48
N LEU A 2 24.07 -30.08 -21.76
CA LEU A 2 23.26 -28.90 -21.49
C LEU A 2 22.97 -28.80 -19.99
N GLN A 3 23.54 -27.81 -19.31
CA GLN A 3 23.17 -27.49 -17.93
C GLN A 3 21.83 -26.76 -17.94
N ARG A 4 20.76 -27.50 -17.67
CA ARG A 4 19.42 -26.98 -17.40
C ARG A 4 19.49 -26.10 -16.14
N ARG A 5 19.50 -24.77 -16.31
CA ARG A 5 19.32 -23.83 -15.19
C ARG A 5 17.95 -24.14 -14.56
N LEU A 6 17.98 -24.76 -13.39
CA LEU A 6 16.83 -24.86 -12.51
C LEU A 6 16.53 -23.44 -12.03
N PHE A 7 15.53 -22.79 -12.63
CA PHE A 7 14.97 -21.57 -12.07
C PHE A 7 14.31 -21.94 -10.75
N SER A 8 15.05 -21.72 -9.65
CA SER A 8 14.49 -21.78 -8.30
C SER A 8 13.47 -20.65 -8.17
N SER A 9 12.18 -20.97 -8.27
CA SER A 9 11.11 -20.05 -7.91
C SER A 9 11.05 -19.99 -6.39
N THR A 10 11.95 -19.22 -5.78
CA THR A 10 11.79 -18.78 -4.38
C THR A 10 10.67 -17.74 -4.38
N LYS A 11 9.42 -18.21 -4.36
CA LYS A 11 8.24 -17.37 -4.22
C LYS A 11 8.36 -16.62 -2.89
N ALA A 12 8.76 -15.35 -2.92
CA ALA A 12 8.55 -14.47 -1.77
C ALA A 12 7.03 -14.40 -1.58
N ALA A 13 6.54 -14.84 -0.42
CA ALA A 13 5.16 -15.25 -0.19
C ALA A 13 4.09 -14.13 -0.33
N ALA A 14 4.51 -12.89 -0.51
CA ALA A 14 3.63 -11.73 -0.56
C ALA A 14 3.24 -11.35 -2.00
N ASP A 15 1.93 -11.27 -2.25
CA ASP A 15 1.38 -10.95 -3.56
C ASP A 15 1.21 -9.42 -3.79
N TYR A 16 1.18 -8.62 -2.71
CA TYR A 16 0.92 -7.17 -2.78
C TYR A 16 1.90 -6.30 -1.98
N TYR A 17 2.15 -5.11 -2.49
CA TYR A 17 2.72 -3.97 -1.76
C TYR A 17 1.61 -3.18 -1.09
N LYS A 18 1.71 -3.02 0.23
CA LYS A 18 0.98 -2.01 1.00
C LYS A 18 1.84 -0.76 1.09
N ILE A 19 1.45 0.28 0.36
CA ILE A 19 2.22 1.52 0.22
C ILE A 19 1.49 2.62 0.97
N THR A 20 2.13 3.18 1.99
CA THR A 20 1.57 4.29 2.77
C THR A 20 2.40 5.56 2.57
N LEU A 21 1.77 6.66 2.19
CA LEU A 21 2.44 7.95 2.09
C LEU A 21 2.73 8.52 3.49
N LYS A 22 4.00 8.70 3.84
CA LYS A 22 4.42 9.22 5.16
C LYS A 22 4.78 10.69 5.15
N ARG A 23 5.26 11.22 4.01
CA ARG A 23 5.65 12.63 3.86
C ARG A 23 4.87 13.29 2.73
N SER A 24 4.67 14.60 2.83
CA SER A 24 3.94 15.38 1.83
C SER A 24 4.75 15.54 0.54
N THR A 25 4.06 15.63 -0.60
CA THR A 25 4.68 15.87 -1.91
C THR A 25 4.85 17.36 -2.25
N ILE A 26 4.49 18.26 -1.33
CA ILE A 26 4.67 19.71 -1.49
C ILE A 26 6.16 20.03 -1.61
N GLY A 27 6.52 20.88 -2.57
CA GLY A 27 7.92 21.26 -2.82
C GLY A 27 8.77 20.22 -3.56
N LEU A 28 8.24 19.02 -3.84
CA LEU A 28 8.94 18.00 -4.63
C LEU A 28 8.77 18.26 -6.14
N SER A 29 9.65 17.67 -6.95
CA SER A 29 9.59 17.78 -8.41
C SER A 29 8.28 17.24 -9.00
N LYS A 30 7.91 17.72 -10.19
CA LYS A 30 6.68 17.30 -10.88
C LYS A 30 6.63 15.77 -11.07
N ASP A 31 7.74 15.16 -11.41
CA ASP A 31 7.79 13.73 -11.70
C ASP A 31 7.56 12.86 -10.46
N VAL A 32 7.97 13.33 -9.28
CA VAL A 32 7.70 12.67 -8.00
C VAL A 32 6.22 12.78 -7.65
N ARG A 33 5.62 13.95 -7.86
CA ARG A 33 4.18 14.16 -7.68
C ARG A 33 3.36 13.29 -8.61
N ASP A 34 3.76 13.19 -9.87
CA ASP A 34 3.04 12.39 -10.87
C ASP A 34 3.21 10.89 -10.60
N ALA A 35 4.40 10.42 -10.20
CA ALA A 35 4.60 9.03 -9.75
C ALA A 35 3.72 8.67 -8.53
N THR A 36 3.56 9.61 -7.59
CA THR A 36 2.72 9.41 -6.41
C THR A 36 1.24 9.26 -6.80
N LYS A 37 0.76 10.07 -7.76
CA LYS A 37 -0.59 9.95 -8.34
C LYS A 37 -0.77 8.63 -9.10
N THR A 38 0.23 8.17 -9.85
CA THR A 38 0.18 6.87 -10.55
C THR A 38 -0.02 5.71 -9.58
N LEU A 39 0.59 5.77 -8.39
CA LEU A 39 0.36 4.78 -7.32
C LEU A 39 -0.99 4.94 -6.61
N GLY A 40 -1.76 6.00 -6.90
CA GLY A 40 -3.06 6.27 -6.29
C GLY A 40 -2.99 6.94 -4.91
N LEU A 41 -1.86 7.60 -4.62
CA LEU A 41 -1.65 8.31 -3.36
C LEU A 41 -1.92 9.81 -3.59
N PHE A 42 -2.95 10.35 -2.95
CA PHE A 42 -3.36 11.75 -3.10
C PHE A 42 -3.25 12.53 -1.79
N ARG A 43 -3.43 11.85 -0.65
CA ARG A 43 -3.45 12.45 0.69
C ARG A 43 -2.36 11.86 1.58
N LEU A 44 -1.91 12.65 2.56
CA LEU A 44 -0.98 12.19 3.58
C LEU A 44 -1.58 11.00 4.35
N HIS A 45 -0.77 10.00 4.67
CA HIS A 45 -1.16 8.77 5.37
C HIS A 45 -2.17 7.88 4.65
N GLN A 46 -2.51 8.20 3.40
CA GLN A 46 -3.27 7.31 2.55
C GLN A 46 -2.45 6.05 2.27
N THR A 47 -3.13 4.90 2.28
CA THR A 47 -2.56 3.61 1.92
C THR A 47 -3.15 3.13 0.60
N SER A 48 -2.30 2.65 -0.29
CA SER A 48 -2.66 2.07 -1.59
C SER A 48 -2.07 0.67 -1.67
N TYR A 49 -2.82 -0.25 -2.29
CA TYR A 49 -2.41 -1.63 -2.48
C TYR A 49 -2.13 -1.88 -3.95
N LYS A 50 -0.96 -2.43 -4.25
CA LYS A 50 -0.52 -2.70 -5.63
C LYS A 50 0.08 -4.10 -5.73
N PRO A 51 -0.16 -4.84 -6.81
CA PRO A 51 0.45 -6.16 -6.98
C PRO A 51 1.98 -6.04 -7.07
N VAL A 52 2.67 -7.07 -6.61
CA VAL A 52 4.13 -7.16 -6.71
C VAL A 52 4.50 -7.34 -8.18
N ASN A 53 5.04 -6.28 -8.79
CA ASN A 53 5.59 -6.29 -10.14
C ASN A 53 6.73 -5.27 -10.28
N SER A 54 7.56 -5.43 -11.31
CA SER A 54 8.75 -4.60 -11.52
C SER A 54 8.42 -3.12 -11.77
N CYS A 55 7.33 -2.81 -12.45
CA CYS A 55 6.90 -1.42 -12.71
C CYS A 55 6.56 -0.69 -11.40
N ASN A 56 5.77 -1.32 -10.53
CA ASN A 56 5.41 -0.79 -9.23
C ASN A 56 6.64 -0.64 -8.34
N ALA A 57 7.55 -1.62 -8.36
CA ALA A 57 8.81 -1.55 -7.63
C ALA A 57 9.67 -0.35 -8.08
N GLY A 58 9.76 -0.07 -9.38
CA GLY A 58 10.47 1.09 -9.91
C GLY A 58 9.86 2.42 -9.44
N LEU A 59 8.53 2.54 -9.44
CA LEU A 59 7.84 3.71 -8.90
C LEU A 59 8.08 3.87 -7.39
N ILE A 60 8.04 2.77 -6.64
CA ILE A 60 8.34 2.77 -5.19
C ILE A 60 9.77 3.23 -4.93
N LEU A 61 10.75 2.73 -5.69
CA LEU A 61 12.16 3.12 -5.54
C LEU A 61 12.38 4.61 -5.77
N LYS A 62 11.64 5.20 -6.73
CA LYS A 62 11.64 6.66 -6.95
C LYS A 62 11.10 7.45 -5.76
N LEU A 63 10.18 6.86 -4.99
CA LEU A 63 9.48 7.51 -3.87
C LEU A 63 9.97 7.05 -2.48
N LYS A 64 11.05 6.27 -2.41
CA LYS A 64 11.52 5.56 -1.20
C LYS A 64 11.69 6.42 0.06
N GLU A 65 11.89 7.72 -0.11
CA GLU A 65 12.10 8.67 0.99
C GLU A 65 10.78 9.14 1.64
N ILE A 66 9.67 9.07 0.89
CA ILE A 66 8.38 9.61 1.33
C ILE A 66 7.32 8.54 1.61
N VAL A 67 7.54 7.29 1.15
CA VAL A 67 6.61 6.17 1.36
C VAL A 67 7.14 5.15 2.36
N LYS A 68 6.24 4.52 3.11
CA LYS A 68 6.49 3.28 3.84
C LYS A 68 5.89 2.14 3.02
N VAL A 69 6.65 1.08 2.79
CA VAL A 69 6.19 -0.11 2.07
C VAL A 69 6.24 -1.32 2.98
N GLU A 70 5.15 -2.07 3.00
CA GLU A 70 5.01 -3.36 3.68
C GLU A 70 4.59 -4.40 2.63
N LEU A 71 5.11 -5.62 2.75
CA LEU A 71 4.69 -6.75 1.95
C LEU A 71 3.53 -7.46 2.65
N ILE A 72 2.49 -7.78 1.89
CA ILE A 72 1.27 -8.42 2.39
C ILE A 72 0.78 -9.49 1.41
N ASP A 73 0.13 -10.52 1.94
CA ASP A 73 -0.33 -11.65 1.13
C ASP A 73 -1.66 -11.35 0.42
N HIS A 74 -2.56 -10.58 1.05
CA HIS A 74 -3.86 -10.23 0.48
C HIS A 74 -4.27 -8.80 0.84
N ILE A 75 -5.10 -8.20 -0.02
CA ILE A 75 -5.69 -6.87 0.23
C ILE A 75 -6.76 -7.01 1.31
N PRO A 76 -6.74 -6.19 2.37
CA PRO A 76 -7.67 -6.34 3.47
C PRO A 76 -9.11 -6.05 3.03
N THR A 77 -10.02 -6.90 3.50
CA THR A 77 -11.45 -6.74 3.24
C THR A 77 -12.07 -5.64 4.10
N LYS A 78 -13.24 -5.14 3.70
CA LYS A 78 -13.95 -4.07 4.45
C LYS A 78 -14.30 -4.51 5.88
N GLU A 79 -14.53 -5.81 6.08
CA GLU A 79 -14.86 -6.42 7.37
C GLU A 79 -13.65 -6.38 8.31
N GLU A 80 -12.48 -6.83 7.86
CA GLU A 80 -11.23 -6.76 8.62
C GLU A 80 -10.87 -5.32 9.02
N LEU A 81 -11.04 -4.36 8.10
CA LEU A 81 -10.84 -2.95 8.39
C LEU A 81 -11.82 -2.42 9.42
N SER A 82 -13.05 -2.94 9.44
CA SER A 82 -14.06 -2.56 10.42
C SER A 82 -13.81 -3.17 11.80
N ALA A 83 -13.29 -4.39 11.86
CA ALA A 83 -12.94 -5.08 13.10
C ALA A 83 -11.82 -4.37 13.88
N ASN A 84 -10.93 -3.67 13.17
CA ASN A 84 -9.88 -2.85 13.78
C ASN A 84 -10.39 -1.53 14.39
N LYS A 85 -11.67 -1.18 14.23
CA LYS A 85 -12.20 0.06 14.81
C LYS A 85 -12.39 -0.09 16.32
N PRO A 86 -11.99 0.91 17.12
CA PRO A 86 -12.27 0.88 18.55
C PRO A 86 -13.78 0.84 18.81
N PRO A 87 -14.22 0.19 19.90
CA PRO A 87 -15.64 0.12 20.24
C PRO A 87 -16.18 1.51 20.55
N ARG A 88 -17.48 1.72 20.30
CA ARG A 88 -18.16 2.98 20.64
C ARG A 88 -18.30 3.07 22.15
N GLY A 89 -17.87 4.18 22.74
CA GLY A 89 -17.99 4.46 24.18
C GLY A 89 -19.37 4.95 24.63
N TYR A 90 -20.40 4.81 23.78
CA TYR A 90 -21.76 5.23 24.09
C TYR A 90 -22.77 4.31 23.38
N THR A 91 -23.96 4.22 23.94
CA THR A 91 -25.13 3.56 23.34
C THR A 91 -26.25 4.56 23.17
N VAL A 92 -26.90 4.56 22.00
CA VAL A 92 -28.04 5.44 21.73
C VAL A 92 -29.27 4.87 22.42
N VAL A 93 -29.77 5.53 23.47
CA VAL A 93 -30.90 5.04 24.30
C VAL A 93 -32.27 5.34 23.67
N GLY A 94 -32.37 6.37 22.83
CA GLY A 94 -33.61 6.73 22.15
C GLY A 94 -33.40 7.82 21.11
N SER A 95 -34.25 7.82 20.09
CA SER A 95 -34.37 8.91 19.11
C SER A 95 -35.47 9.86 19.60
N LYS A 96 -35.21 11.17 19.56
CA LYS A 96 -36.19 12.19 19.94
C LYS A 96 -37.04 12.55 18.72
N PHE A 97 -37.79 11.58 18.19
CA PHE A 97 -38.78 11.75 17.12
C PHE A 97 -39.90 10.72 17.28
#